data_AF-A0A9J5WYX3-F1
#
_entry.id   AF-A0A9J5WYX3-F1
#
_cell.length_a   1.000
_cell.length_b   1.000
_cell.length_c   1.000
_cell.angle_alpha   90.00
_cell.angle_beta   90.00
_cell.angle_gamma   90.00
#
_symmetry.space_group_name_H-M   'P 1'
#
loop_
_entity.id
_entity.type
_entity.pdbx_description
1 polymer ?
#
loop_
_entity_poly.entity_id
_entity_poly.type
_entity_poly.pdbx_seq_one_letter_code
_entity_poly.pdbx_strand_id
1 'polypeptide(L)'
;MEKREGEETENGTTQEKGSICGFDSLYLLLQTSLSSQLFQEVNRILLGLNCGKKLESIALPQPVKALSANHDFDLQVATYISTSIASILGLLNSVLVGRKAG
;
A
#
# COMPACT_ATOMS: atom_id res chain seq x y z
N MET A 1 -16.22 30.30 46.67
CA MET A 1 -16.89 29.46 45.64
C MET A 1 -15.88 29.32 44.53
N GLU A 2 -15.09 28.25 44.56
CA GLU A 2 -14.13 27.95 43.49
C GLU A 2 -14.38 26.51 43.04
N LYS A 3 -14.65 26.39 41.74
CA LYS A 3 -15.11 25.16 41.09
C LYS A 3 -13.93 24.21 40.95
N ARG A 4 -14.11 22.96 41.37
CA ARG A 4 -13.24 21.84 41.01
C ARG A 4 -13.56 21.48 39.56
N GLU A 5 -12.56 21.56 38.70
CA GLU A 5 -12.65 21.05 37.34
C GLU A 5 -12.60 19.52 37.39
N GLY A 6 -13.40 18.91 36.51
CA GLY A 6 -13.82 17.52 36.57
C GLY A 6 -12.70 16.54 36.27
N GLU A 7 -12.68 15.45 37.04
CA GLU A 7 -12.05 14.20 36.64
C GLU A 7 -12.88 13.59 35.50
N GLU A 8 -12.45 13.81 34.27
CA GLU A 8 -12.81 12.95 33.15
C GLU A 8 -11.88 11.73 33.21
N THR A 9 -12.40 10.66 33.81
CA THR A 9 -11.86 9.30 33.67
C THR A 9 -12.04 8.86 32.21
N GLU A 10 -11.14 9.29 31.32
CA GLU A 10 -10.99 8.63 30.03
C GLU A 10 -10.37 7.25 30.29
N ASN A 11 -11.15 6.20 30.03
CA ASN A 11 -10.65 4.84 29.92
C ASN A 11 -9.49 4.84 28.91
N GLY A 12 -8.27 4.85 29.43
CA GLY A 12 -7.04 4.92 28.66
C GLY A 12 -6.83 3.67 27.84
N THR A 13 -7.40 3.62 26.65
CA THR A 13 -6.72 2.99 25.53
C THR A 13 -5.73 4.01 25.02
N THR A 14 -4.47 3.87 25.42
CA THR A 14 -3.35 4.61 24.84
C THR A 14 -3.38 4.35 23.33
N GLN A 15 -4.03 5.20 22.55
CA GLN A 15 -3.91 5.12 21.11
C GLN A 15 -2.47 5.49 20.80
N GLU A 16 -1.68 4.50 20.39
CA GLU A 16 -0.32 4.73 19.91
C GLU A 16 -0.39 5.79 18.82
N LYS A 17 0.38 6.86 19.01
CA LYS A 17 0.31 8.07 18.20
C LYS A 17 0.63 7.73 16.74
N GLY A 18 -0.41 7.56 15.92
CA GLY A 18 -0.30 7.14 14.52
C GLY A 18 -1.12 5.92 14.13
N SER A 19 -1.69 5.19 15.10
CA SER A 19 -2.59 4.06 14.82
C SER A 19 -3.91 4.53 14.19
N ILE A 20 -4.41 3.77 13.21
CA ILE A 20 -5.70 4.01 12.56
C ILE A 20 -6.64 2.88 12.98
N CYS A 21 -7.60 3.19 13.85
CA CYS A 21 -8.57 2.21 14.37
C CYS A 21 -7.93 0.96 15.01
N GLY A 22 -6.76 1.10 15.65
CA GLY A 22 -6.04 -0.02 16.27
C GLY A 22 -5.13 -0.79 15.31
N PHE A 23 -4.93 -0.30 14.09
CA PHE A 23 -3.97 -0.86 13.13
C PHE A 23 -2.77 0.07 12.97
N ASP A 24 -1.60 -0.53 12.75
CA ASP A 24 -0.33 0.18 12.59
C ASP A 24 -0.25 0.97 11.26
N SER A 25 -1.05 0.59 10.27
CA SER A 25 -1.08 1.27 8.98
C SER A 25 -2.42 1.11 8.27
N LEU A 26 -2.72 2.06 7.37
CA LEU A 26 -3.87 1.97 6.46
C LEU A 26 -3.81 0.68 5.61
N TYR A 27 -2.60 0.26 5.21
CA TYR A 27 -2.42 -0.99 4.46
C TYR A 27 -2.92 -2.20 5.24
N LEU A 28 -2.54 -2.32 6.53
CA LEU A 28 -2.94 -3.43 7.38
C LEU A 28 -4.44 -3.42 7.68
N LEU A 29 -5.01 -2.23 7.91
CA LEU A 29 -6.45 -2.05 8.05
C LEU A 29 -7.20 -2.56 6.82
N LEU A 30 -6.78 -2.14 5.61
CA LEU A 30 -7.43 -2.54 4.36
C LEU A 30 -7.24 -4.03 4.06
N GLN A 31 -6.06 -4.60 4.33
CA GLN A 31 -5.76 -6.01 4.09
C GLN A 31 -6.61 -6.94 4.96
N THR A 32 -6.86 -6.55 6.21
CA THR A 32 -7.64 -7.33 7.17
C THR A 32 -9.14 -7.13 7.03
N SER A 33 -9.57 -5.94 6.56
CA SER A 33 -10.99 -5.58 6.48
C SER A 33 -11.65 -5.91 5.14
N LEU A 34 -10.87 -6.16 4.08
CA LEU A 34 -11.38 -6.40 2.73
C LEU A 34 -11.13 -7.83 2.26
N SER A 35 -11.97 -8.31 1.34
CA SER A 35 -11.67 -9.54 0.60
C SER A 35 -10.42 -9.34 -0.27
N SER A 36 -9.69 -10.43 -0.55
CA SER A 36 -8.45 -10.37 -1.34
C SER A 36 -8.61 -9.65 -2.70
N GLN A 37 -9.74 -9.87 -3.38
CA GLN A 37 -10.05 -9.17 -4.63
C GLN A 37 -10.25 -7.66 -4.42
N LEU A 38 -11.10 -7.26 -3.45
CA LEU A 38 -11.36 -5.84 -3.19
C LEU A 38 -10.11 -5.12 -2.69
N PHE A 39 -9.31 -5.77 -1.84
CA PHE A 39 -8.05 -5.23 -1.37
C PHE A 39 -7.10 -4.92 -2.54
N GLN A 40 -7.00 -5.80 -3.54
CA GLN A 40 -6.19 -5.56 -4.73
C GLN A 40 -6.68 -4.35 -5.53
N GLU A 41 -8.00 -4.21 -5.72
CA GLU A 41 -8.61 -3.09 -6.45
C GLU A 41 -8.35 -1.76 -5.75
N VAL A 42 -8.59 -1.71 -4.44
CA VAL A 42 -8.37 -0.52 -3.61
C VAL A 42 -6.90 -0.16 -3.58
N ASN A 43 -6.00 -1.14 -3.38
CA ASN A 43 -4.56 -0.90 -3.37
C ASN A 43 -4.06 -0.39 -4.73
N ARG A 44 -4.62 -0.88 -5.84
CA ARG A 44 -4.33 -0.39 -7.20
C ARG A 44 -4.76 1.06 -7.40
N ILE A 45 -5.88 1.48 -6.80
CA ILE A 45 -6.35 2.88 -6.87
C ILE A 45 -5.46 3.78 -6.01
N LEU A 46 -5.19 3.38 -4.76
CA LEU A 46 -4.44 4.18 -3.79
C LEU A 46 -2.96 4.37 -4.18
N LEU A 47 -2.31 3.31 -4.68
CA LEU A 47 -0.90 3.38 -5.11
C LEU A 47 -0.75 3.92 -6.54
N GLY A 48 -1.85 4.09 -7.28
CA GLY A 48 -1.84 4.40 -8.70
C GLY A 48 -1.51 3.19 -9.58
N LEU A 49 -2.03 3.20 -10.81
CA LEU A 49 -1.79 2.15 -11.80
C LEU A 49 -0.32 2.21 -12.28
N ASN A 50 0.49 1.25 -11.85
CA ASN A 50 1.73 0.87 -12.55
C ASN A 50 1.38 0.07 -13.83
N CYS A 51 0.70 0.72 -14.78
CA CYS A 51 0.20 0.10 -16.02
C CYS A 51 -0.63 -1.20 -15.79
N GLY A 52 -1.36 -1.29 -14.67
CA GLY A 52 -2.16 -2.46 -14.32
C GLY A 52 -1.37 -3.62 -13.70
N LYS A 53 -0.06 -3.46 -13.42
CA LYS A 53 0.77 -4.47 -12.77
C LYS A 53 0.84 -4.25 -11.26
N LYS A 54 0.77 -5.34 -10.50
CA LYS A 54 0.97 -5.33 -9.06
C LYS A 54 2.42 -4.94 -8.75
N LEU A 55 2.62 -4.05 -7.78
CA LEU A 55 3.94 -3.78 -7.22
C LEU A 55 4.41 -5.02 -6.46
N GLU A 56 5.57 -5.55 -6.82
CA GLU A 56 6.18 -6.68 -6.12
C GLU A 56 7.07 -6.15 -5.00
N SER A 57 6.80 -6.62 -3.78
CA SER A 57 7.64 -6.34 -2.62
C SER A 57 8.96 -7.08 -2.75
N ILE A 58 10.07 -6.39 -2.47
CA ILE A 58 11.41 -6.98 -2.53
C ILE A 58 11.91 -7.21 -1.10
N ALA A 59 12.52 -8.37 -0.88
CA ALA A 59 13.18 -8.67 0.39
C ALA A 59 14.38 -7.73 0.61
N LEU A 60 14.34 -6.95 1.69
CA LEU A 60 15.45 -6.08 2.08
C LEU A 60 16.61 -6.88 2.69
N PRO A 61 17.88 -6.54 2.37
CA PRO A 61 19.04 -7.08 3.08
C PRO A 61 19.00 -6.79 4.57
N GLN A 62 19.50 -7.71 5.40
CA GLN A 62 19.48 -7.58 6.85
C GLN A 62 20.13 -6.29 7.38
N PRO A 63 21.26 -5.80 6.84
CA PRO A 63 21.85 -4.53 7.28
C PRO A 63 20.91 -3.32 7.11
N VAL A 64 20.11 -3.33 6.04
CA VAL A 64 19.16 -2.26 5.73
C VAL A 64 17.99 -2.27 6.72
N LYS A 65 17.47 -3.46 7.05
CA LYS A 65 16.44 -3.62 8.08
C LYS A 65 16.94 -3.19 9.46
N ALA A 66 18.16 -3.58 9.82
CA ALA A 66 18.77 -3.20 11.10
C ALA A 66 18.96 -1.68 11.21
N LEU A 67 19.38 -1.02 10.13
CA LEU A 67 19.52 0.43 10.10
C LEU A 67 18.18 1.14 10.28
N SER A 68 17.13 0.67 9.59
CA SER A 68 15.74 1.14 9.73
C SER A 68 15.28 1.10 11.19
N ALA A 69 15.44 -0.06 11.83
CA ALA A 69 15.02 -0.30 13.20
C ALA A 69 15.81 0.55 14.21
N ASN A 70 17.12 0.73 14.00
CA ASN A 70 17.97 1.54 14.88
C ASN A 70 17.62 3.04 14.86
N HIS A 71 17.01 3.52 13.77
CA HIS A 71 16.70 4.92 13.57
C HIS A 71 15.19 5.20 13.54
N ASP A 72 14.37 4.21 13.89
CA ASP A 72 12.92 4.32 14.02
C ASP A 72 12.23 4.93 12.79
N PHE A 73 12.59 4.43 11.61
CA PHE A 73 11.88 4.77 10.37
C PHE A 73 11.46 3.51 9.63
N ASP A 74 10.33 3.59 8.94
CA ASP A 74 9.81 2.49 8.14
C ASP A 74 10.45 2.43 6.75
N LEU A 75 10.72 1.20 6.31
CA LEU A 75 11.19 0.92 4.95
C LEU A 75 10.22 0.01 4.20
N GLN A 76 9.77 0.48 3.04
CA GLN A 76 9.11 -0.34 2.03
C GLN A 76 9.81 -0.16 0.69
N VAL A 77 10.15 -1.27 0.04
CA VAL A 77 10.75 -1.26 -1.30
C VAL A 77 9.92 -2.13 -2.22
N ALA A 78 9.59 -1.58 -3.38
CA ALA A 78 8.88 -2.27 -4.44
C ALA A 78 9.60 -2.07 -5.78
N THR A 79 9.54 -3.08 -6.65
CA THR A 79 10.03 -2.98 -8.03
C THR A 79 8.88 -2.81 -9.01
N TYR A 80 9.14 -2.08 -10.08
CA TYR A 80 8.24 -1.95 -11.22
C TYR A 80 9.01 -2.27 -12.51
N ILE A 81 8.59 -3.34 -13.19
CA ILE A 81 9.11 -3.70 -14.52
C ILE A 81 8.16 -3.12 -15.57
N SER A 82 8.52 -1.95 -16.09
CA SER A 82 7.86 -1.35 -17.25
C SER A 82 8.18 -2.18 -18.50
N THR A 83 7.14 -2.58 -19.23
CA THR A 83 7.30 -3.22 -20.54
C THR A 83 7.77 -2.18 -21.56
N SER A 84 8.85 -2.49 -22.29
CA SER A 84 9.36 -1.67 -23.39
C SER A 84 8.25 -1.29 -24.37
N ILE A 85 8.32 -0.08 -24.94
CA ILE A 85 7.41 0.44 -25.99
C ILE A 85 7.22 -0.57 -27.12
N ALA A 86 8.22 -1.41 -27.40
CA ALA A 86 8.15 -2.48 -28.39
C ALA A 86 7.03 -3.52 -28.12
N SER A 87 6.78 -3.86 -26.85
CA SER A 87 5.70 -4.80 -26.48
C SER A 87 4.31 -4.19 -26.66
N ILE A 88 4.17 -2.89 -26.41
CA ILE A 88 2.91 -2.15 -26.63
C ILE A 88 2.61 -2.05 -28.13
N LEU A 89 3.62 -1.73 -28.95
CA LEU A 89 3.48 -1.72 -30.41
C LEU A 89 3.17 -3.11 -30.97
N GLY A 90 3.77 -4.17 -30.40
CA GLY A 90 3.45 -5.55 -30.75
C GLY A 90 1.97 -5.89 -30.49
N LEU A 91 1.48 -5.57 -29.29
CA LEU A 91 0.07 -5.75 -28.91
C LEU A 91 -0.88 -4.94 -29.80
N LEU A 92 -0.56 -3.67 -30.06
CA LEU A 92 -1.35 -2.81 -30.96
C LEU A 92 -1.41 -3.39 -32.37
N ASN A 93 -0.27 -3.83 -32.93
CA ASN A 93 -0.23 -4.47 -34.24
C ASN A 93 -1.03 -5.76 -34.29
N SER A 94 -0.93 -6.62 -33.27
CA SER A 94 -1.73 -7.86 -33.20
C SER A 94 -3.24 -7.57 -33.11
N VAL A 95 -3.66 -6.54 -32.38
CA VAL A 95 -5.07 -6.12 -32.27
C VAL A 95 -5.58 -5.48 -33.57
N LEU A 96 -4.78 -4.65 -34.22
CA LEU A 96 -5.11 -4.01 -35.51
C LEU A 96 -5.18 -5.04 -36.65
N VAL A 97 -4.26 -5.99 -36.69
CA VAL A 97 -4.24 -7.06 -37.71
C VAL A 97 -5.36 -8.07 -37.46
N GLY A 98 -5.63 -8.43 -36.20
CA GLY A 98 -6.73 -9.33 -35.83
C GLY A 98 -8.14 -8.79 -36.13
N ARG A 99 -8.30 -7.47 -36.29
CA ARG A 99 -9.58 -6.84 -36.68
C ARG A 99 -9.82 -6.76 -38.19
N LYS A 100 -8.85 -7.14 -39.02
CA LYS A 100 -8.96 -7.03 -40.49
C LYS A 100 -9.43 -8.32 -41.19
N ALA A 101 -9.75 -9.37 -40.43
CA ALA A 101 -10.13 -10.69 -40.95
C ALA A 101 -11.52 -11.18 -40.48
N GLY A 102 -12.46 -10.25 -40.27
CA GLY A 102 -13.86 -10.55 -39.96
C GLY A 102 -14.79 -9.81 -40.91
#